data_AF-A0A173XZG2-F1
#
_entry.id   AF-A0A173XZG2-F1
#
_cell.length_a   1.000
_cell.length_b   1.000
_cell.length_c   1.000
_cell.angle_alpha   90.00
_cell.angle_beta   90.00
_cell.angle_gamma   90.00
#
_symmetry.space_group_name_H-M   'P 1'
#
loop_
_entity.id
_entity.type
_entity.pdbx_description
1 polymer ?
#
loop_
_entity_poly.entity_id
_entity_poly.type
_entity_poly.pdbx_seq_one_letter_code
_entity_poly.pdbx_strand_id
1 'polypeptide(L)'
;MKKILLLFSICLISMLGYAQTNEDGKESVYIDYFSRPGSINNILAEALRNKIIEGIQEMNRVVLIDVDSNEALKTEARRRQEASAMGDVVARSEAMTTLGAKYLIQGNITSMQGIKKTDSKGKPYYKGSVSYTLKIVDPSNGTLKGTQAFSHEGLTGSIGDTPEEAIIKTLDYAKISMDDFVNENFKIQGTIVQVESTKKDKAQTVYVDLGTKRGIQKGQKFTVYIEMDIAGELSLKEIGRLNVKEVLSGARSLCSVSKGGEEIMRATKEERKLIIISRKDTFLSL
;
A
#
# COMPACT_ATOMS: atom_id res chain seq x y z
N MET A 1 -33.52 30.95 -50.71
CA MET A 1 -33.46 29.46 -50.60
C MET A 1 -31.99 29.08 -50.40
N LYS A 2 -31.47 29.18 -49.17
CA LYS A 2 -31.20 28.07 -48.23
C LYS A 2 -30.41 26.89 -48.84
N LYS A 3 -29.08 26.88 -48.63
CA LYS A 3 -28.31 25.70 -48.22
C LYS A 3 -27.21 26.15 -47.25
N ILE A 4 -27.54 26.16 -45.96
CA ILE A 4 -26.55 26.29 -44.88
C ILE A 4 -25.93 24.90 -44.75
N LEU A 5 -24.67 24.75 -45.17
CA LEU A 5 -23.90 23.54 -44.95
C LEU A 5 -23.36 23.60 -43.51
N LEU A 6 -24.01 22.85 -42.63
CA LEU A 6 -23.64 22.73 -41.23
C LEU A 6 -22.45 21.77 -41.13
N LEU A 7 -21.23 22.30 -41.03
CA LEU A 7 -20.04 21.51 -40.67
C LEU A 7 -20.15 21.15 -39.18
N PHE A 8 -20.60 19.93 -38.90
CA PHE A 8 -20.41 19.29 -37.60
C PHE A 8 -18.91 19.02 -37.41
N SER A 9 -18.22 19.95 -36.77
CA SER A 9 -16.90 19.69 -36.17
C SER A 9 -17.13 18.75 -34.98
N ILE A 10 -17.03 17.45 -35.23
CA ILE A 10 -16.98 16.43 -34.18
C ILE A 10 -15.62 16.64 -33.49
N CYS A 11 -15.65 17.38 -32.38
CA CYS A 11 -14.59 17.40 -31.40
C CYS A 11 -14.46 15.97 -30.83
N LEU A 12 -13.67 15.14 -31.50
CA LEU A 12 -13.09 13.91 -30.95
C LEU A 12 -12.09 14.34 -29.89
N ILE A 13 -12.61 14.74 -28.72
CA ILE A 13 -11.84 14.73 -27.50
C ILE A 13 -11.62 13.25 -27.23
N SER A 14 -10.48 12.74 -27.68
CA SER A 14 -9.90 11.50 -27.20
C SER A 14 -9.95 11.55 -25.68
N MET A 15 -10.88 10.79 -25.10
CA MET A 15 -10.86 10.45 -23.69
C MET A 15 -9.56 9.70 -23.43
N LEU A 16 -8.50 10.46 -23.20
CA LEU A 16 -7.41 10.02 -22.35
C LEU A 16 -8.09 9.67 -21.04
N GLY A 17 -8.16 8.37 -20.75
CA GLY A 17 -8.61 7.86 -19.48
C GLY A 17 -7.74 8.47 -18.40
N TYR A 18 -8.18 9.61 -17.86
CA TYR A 18 -7.72 10.07 -16.57
C TYR A 18 -8.19 8.99 -15.61
N ALA A 19 -7.28 8.08 -15.27
CA ALA A 19 -7.35 7.40 -13.99
C ALA A 19 -7.63 8.51 -12.98
N GLN A 20 -8.79 8.45 -12.31
CA GLN A 20 -9.18 9.42 -11.30
C GLN A 20 -8.20 9.28 -10.13
N THR A 21 -7.03 9.90 -10.25
CA THR A 21 -6.22 10.22 -9.09
C THR A 21 -7.06 11.15 -8.26
N ASN A 22 -7.44 10.69 -7.07
CA ASN A 22 -8.12 11.49 -6.06
C ASN A 22 -7.39 12.84 -5.89
N GLU A 23 -8.06 13.90 -5.42
CA GLU A 23 -7.48 15.25 -5.26
C GLU A 23 -6.17 15.25 -4.45
N ASP A 24 -5.99 14.26 -3.57
CA ASP A 24 -4.78 14.07 -2.76
C ASP A 24 -3.68 13.24 -3.45
N GLY A 25 -3.89 12.79 -4.68
CA GLY A 25 -2.98 11.99 -5.50
C GLY A 25 -2.70 10.57 -4.98
N LYS A 26 -3.67 9.99 -4.26
CA LYS A 26 -3.68 8.58 -3.84
C LYS A 26 -4.18 7.68 -4.98
N GLU A 27 -3.63 6.48 -5.05
CA GLU A 27 -4.11 5.46 -5.97
C GLU A 27 -5.41 4.82 -5.46
N SER A 28 -6.37 4.60 -6.36
CA SER A 28 -7.59 3.83 -6.07
C SER A 28 -7.28 2.34 -6.15
N VAL A 29 -7.43 1.64 -5.03
CA VAL A 29 -7.03 0.23 -4.89
C VAL A 29 -8.22 -0.57 -4.40
N TYR A 30 -8.60 -1.59 -5.15
CA TYR A 30 -9.66 -2.51 -4.75
C TYR A 30 -9.05 -3.71 -4.03
N ILE A 31 -9.78 -4.28 -3.06
CA ILE A 31 -9.36 -5.51 -2.37
C ILE A 31 -10.38 -6.62 -2.57
N ASP A 32 -9.95 -7.70 -3.22
CA ASP A 32 -10.80 -8.83 -3.57
C ASP A 32 -11.08 -9.74 -2.37
N TYR A 33 -12.01 -10.68 -2.54
CA TYR A 33 -12.13 -11.83 -1.65
C TYR A 33 -10.88 -12.70 -1.73
N PHE A 34 -10.52 -13.33 -0.62
CA PHE A 34 -9.32 -14.16 -0.58
C PHE A 34 -9.63 -15.60 -0.96
N SER A 35 -8.87 -16.11 -1.91
CA SER A 35 -8.89 -17.53 -2.25
C SER A 35 -8.32 -18.36 -1.11
N ARG A 36 -8.85 -19.56 -0.89
CA ARG A 36 -8.46 -20.45 0.20
C ARG A 36 -8.76 -21.91 -0.13
N PRO A 37 -8.05 -22.87 0.47
CA PRO A 37 -8.50 -24.26 0.55
C PRO A 37 -9.91 -24.38 1.17
N GLY A 38 -10.67 -25.39 0.72
CA GLY A 38 -12.00 -25.68 1.25
C GLY A 38 -12.02 -26.07 2.74
N SER A 39 -10.88 -26.54 3.27
CA SER A 39 -10.69 -26.87 4.68
C SER A 39 -10.60 -25.66 5.61
N ILE A 40 -10.33 -24.46 5.08
CA ILE A 40 -10.26 -23.23 5.87
C ILE A 40 -11.65 -22.62 5.98
N ASN A 41 -12.10 -22.39 7.21
CA ASN A 41 -13.39 -21.78 7.51
C ASN A 41 -13.48 -20.36 6.89
N ASN A 42 -14.59 -20.07 6.22
CA ASN A 42 -14.83 -18.77 5.60
C ASN A 42 -14.79 -17.62 6.61
N ILE A 43 -15.27 -17.83 7.84
CA ILE A 43 -15.26 -16.82 8.91
C ILE A 43 -13.82 -16.41 9.24
N LEU A 44 -12.90 -17.38 9.31
CA LEU A 44 -11.48 -17.09 9.58
C LEU A 44 -10.82 -16.38 8.41
N ALA A 45 -11.17 -16.76 7.18
CA ALA A 45 -10.68 -16.10 5.97
C ALA A 45 -11.12 -14.63 5.88
N GLU A 46 -12.39 -14.35 6.16
CA GLU A 46 -12.92 -12.98 6.23
C GLU A 46 -12.31 -12.19 7.39
N ALA A 47 -12.07 -12.84 8.55
CA ALA A 47 -11.37 -12.19 9.66
C ALA A 47 -9.94 -11.74 9.27
N LEU A 48 -9.19 -12.59 8.54
CA LEU A 48 -7.87 -12.23 8.03
C LEU A 48 -7.95 -11.07 7.03
N ARG A 49 -8.89 -11.15 6.08
CA ARG A 49 -9.13 -10.10 5.09
C ARG A 49 -9.44 -8.77 5.75
N ASN A 50 -10.32 -8.75 6.75
CA ASN A 50 -10.68 -7.53 7.47
C ASN A 50 -9.50 -6.93 8.23
N LYS A 51 -8.62 -7.76 8.83
CA LYS A 51 -7.39 -7.28 9.48
C LYS A 51 -6.41 -6.65 8.49
N ILE A 52 -6.33 -7.19 7.28
CA ILE A 52 -5.53 -6.62 6.20
C ILE A 52 -6.14 -5.30 5.70
N ILE A 53 -7.46 -5.22 5.54
CA ILE A 53 -8.18 -3.97 5.21
C ILE A 53 -7.87 -2.90 6.26
N GLU A 54 -8.01 -3.25 7.54
CA GLU A 54 -7.74 -2.37 8.68
C GLU A 54 -6.31 -1.79 8.60
N GLY A 55 -5.30 -2.66 8.43
CA GLY A 55 -3.90 -2.22 8.34
C GLY A 55 -3.61 -1.34 7.12
N ILE A 56 -4.18 -1.66 5.96
CA ILE A 56 -4.00 -0.83 4.75
C ILE A 56 -4.68 0.54 4.92
N GLN A 57 -5.87 0.58 5.53
CA GLN A 57 -6.60 1.83 5.76
C GLN A 57 -5.90 2.74 6.76
N GLU A 58 -5.33 2.20 7.84
CA GLU A 58 -4.59 2.97 8.85
C GLU A 58 -3.39 3.72 8.25
N MET A 59 -2.73 3.12 7.24
CA MET A 59 -1.64 3.77 6.51
C MET A 59 -2.10 4.99 5.69
N ASN A 60 -3.41 5.09 5.38
CA ASN A 60 -4.03 6.19 4.66
C ASN A 60 -3.29 6.57 3.35
N ARG A 61 -2.67 5.58 2.71
CA ARG A 61 -1.75 5.72 1.58
C ARG A 61 -2.46 5.60 0.23
N VAL A 62 -3.58 4.89 0.22
CA VAL A 62 -4.39 4.57 -0.96
C VAL A 62 -5.85 4.86 -0.65
N VAL A 63 -6.66 5.00 -1.69
CA VAL A 63 -8.12 4.93 -1.57
C VAL A 63 -8.50 3.46 -1.67
N LEU A 64 -8.66 2.79 -0.53
CA LEU A 64 -9.00 1.37 -0.49
C LEU A 64 -10.51 1.19 -0.65
N ILE A 65 -10.91 0.34 -1.60
CA ILE A 65 -12.32 0.04 -1.90
C ILE A 65 -12.56 -1.47 -1.74
N ASP A 66 -13.47 -1.81 -0.85
CA ASP A 66 -13.88 -3.20 -0.63
C ASP A 66 -14.84 -3.65 -1.74
N VAL A 67 -14.55 -4.77 -2.40
CA VAL A 67 -15.45 -5.36 -3.41
C VAL A 67 -16.83 -5.71 -2.86
N ASP A 68 -16.96 -5.99 -1.56
CA ASP A 68 -18.24 -6.29 -0.89
C ASP A 68 -19.11 -5.04 -0.70
N SER A 69 -18.52 -3.85 -0.77
CA SER A 69 -19.25 -2.56 -0.67
C SER A 69 -19.85 -2.10 -2.00
N ASN A 70 -19.59 -2.81 -3.10
CA ASN A 70 -20.11 -2.50 -4.42
C ASN A 70 -20.99 -3.64 -4.96
N GLU A 71 -22.29 -3.38 -5.13
CA GLU A 71 -23.27 -4.39 -5.54
C GLU A 71 -22.97 -5.04 -6.91
N ALA A 72 -22.41 -4.29 -7.86
CA ALA A 72 -22.04 -4.83 -9.17
C ALA A 72 -20.86 -5.83 -9.04
N LEU A 73 -19.86 -5.48 -8.24
CA LEU A 73 -18.70 -6.35 -7.99
C LEU A 73 -19.04 -7.57 -7.13
N LYS A 74 -19.96 -7.40 -6.19
CA LYS A 74 -20.53 -8.46 -5.36
C LYS A 74 -21.34 -9.44 -6.20
N THR A 75 -22.15 -8.94 -7.12
CA THR A 75 -22.92 -9.77 -8.07
C THR A 75 -21.99 -10.54 -8.99
N GLU A 76 -20.98 -9.88 -9.58
CA GLU A 76 -19.98 -10.56 -10.41
C GLU A 76 -19.18 -11.60 -9.62
N ALA A 77 -18.89 -11.35 -8.35
CA ALA A 77 -18.22 -12.33 -7.48
C ALA A 77 -19.06 -13.59 -7.30
N ARG A 78 -20.38 -13.43 -7.05
CA ARG A 78 -21.33 -14.53 -6.89
C ARG A 78 -21.46 -15.36 -8.17
N ARG A 79 -21.58 -14.70 -9.33
CA ARG A 79 -21.65 -15.37 -10.64
C ARG A 79 -20.47 -16.32 -10.86
N ARG A 80 -19.26 -15.96 -10.41
CA ARG A 80 -18.06 -16.80 -10.55
C ARG A 80 -17.99 -18.01 -9.62
N GLN A 81 -18.82 -18.06 -8.59
CA GLN A 81 -18.96 -19.27 -7.76
C GLN A 81 -19.78 -20.35 -8.50
N GLU A 82 -20.47 -19.99 -9.58
CA GLU A 82 -21.17 -20.93 -10.46
C GLU A 82 -20.17 -21.57 -11.43
N ALA A 83 -20.20 -22.91 -11.54
CA ALA A 83 -19.22 -23.70 -12.29
C ALA A 83 -19.06 -23.31 -13.78
N SER A 84 -20.07 -22.64 -14.35
CA SER A 84 -20.08 -22.14 -15.73
C SER A 84 -19.23 -20.88 -15.95
N ALA A 85 -18.86 -20.17 -14.89
CA ALA A 85 -18.19 -18.86 -14.97
C ALA A 85 -16.70 -18.89 -14.62
N MET A 86 -16.15 -20.06 -14.25
CA MET A 86 -14.73 -20.23 -13.88
C MET A 86 -13.74 -19.92 -15.02
N GLY A 87 -14.22 -19.79 -16.27
CA GLY A 87 -13.38 -19.56 -17.45
C GLY A 87 -13.17 -18.10 -17.86
N ASP A 88 -13.88 -17.13 -17.27
CA ASP A 88 -13.85 -15.75 -17.76
C ASP A 88 -13.25 -14.78 -16.74
N VAL A 89 -11.91 -14.69 -16.73
CA VAL A 89 -11.14 -13.75 -15.89
C VAL A 89 -11.37 -12.30 -16.32
N VAL A 90 -11.82 -12.05 -17.55
CA VAL A 90 -11.87 -10.72 -18.19
C VAL A 90 -12.98 -9.85 -17.60
N ALA A 91 -14.19 -10.37 -17.42
CA ALA A 91 -15.36 -9.57 -16.97
C ALA A 91 -15.18 -8.87 -15.60
N ARG A 92 -14.60 -9.53 -14.59
CA ARG A 92 -14.32 -8.89 -13.28
C ARG A 92 -13.22 -7.85 -13.39
N SER A 93 -12.20 -8.10 -14.21
CA SER A 93 -11.13 -7.13 -14.45
C SER A 93 -11.69 -5.89 -15.14
N GLU A 94 -12.53 -6.07 -16.14
CA GLU A 94 -13.28 -5.01 -16.82
C GLU A 94 -14.19 -4.24 -15.87
N ALA A 95 -14.91 -4.92 -14.97
CA ALA A 95 -15.74 -4.27 -13.96
C ALA A 95 -14.90 -3.41 -12.99
N MET A 96 -13.76 -3.93 -12.51
CA MET A 96 -12.84 -3.16 -11.67
C MET A 96 -12.28 -1.94 -12.41
N THR A 97 -11.84 -2.11 -13.66
CA THR A 97 -11.33 -1.03 -14.50
C THR A 97 -12.41 0.03 -14.75
N THR A 98 -13.65 -0.39 -15.05
CA THR A 98 -14.79 0.51 -15.28
C THR A 98 -15.12 1.34 -14.04
N LEU A 99 -14.95 0.75 -12.85
CA LEU A 99 -15.15 1.43 -11.57
C LEU A 99 -13.91 2.23 -11.10
N GLY A 100 -12.92 2.43 -11.99
CA GLY A 100 -11.76 3.28 -11.73
C GLY A 100 -10.69 2.65 -10.83
N ALA A 101 -10.69 1.33 -10.66
CA ALA A 101 -9.62 0.64 -9.94
C ALA A 101 -8.28 0.83 -10.67
N LYS A 102 -7.30 1.44 -10.01
CA LYS A 102 -5.94 1.50 -10.55
C LYS A 102 -5.20 0.19 -10.27
N TYR A 103 -5.43 -0.40 -9.11
CA TYR A 103 -4.90 -1.72 -8.75
C TYR A 103 -5.93 -2.58 -8.03
N LEU A 104 -5.75 -3.90 -8.11
CA LEU A 104 -6.50 -4.90 -7.36
C LEU A 104 -5.55 -5.68 -6.46
N ILE A 105 -5.89 -5.77 -5.17
CA ILE A 105 -5.24 -6.63 -4.19
C ILE A 105 -5.97 -7.96 -4.16
N GLN A 106 -5.25 -9.05 -4.43
CA GLN A 106 -5.75 -10.41 -4.37
C GLN A 106 -5.03 -11.19 -3.27
N GLY A 107 -5.77 -11.94 -2.46
CA GLY A 107 -5.23 -12.80 -1.42
C GLY A 107 -5.36 -14.28 -1.75
N ASN A 108 -4.34 -15.05 -1.38
CA ASN A 108 -4.38 -16.51 -1.33
C ASN A 108 -3.95 -16.98 0.05
N ILE A 109 -4.88 -17.56 0.80
CA ILE A 109 -4.63 -18.13 2.12
C ILE A 109 -4.16 -19.57 1.91
N THR A 110 -2.96 -19.88 2.38
CA THR A 110 -2.39 -21.23 2.25
C THR A 110 -2.67 -22.07 3.49
N SER A 111 -2.65 -21.47 4.68
CA SER A 111 -2.88 -22.18 5.94
C SER A 111 -3.39 -21.26 7.05
N MET A 112 -4.28 -21.80 7.89
CA MET A 112 -4.70 -21.21 9.17
C MET A 112 -4.87 -22.33 10.18
N GLN A 113 -3.98 -22.42 11.18
CA GLN A 113 -3.92 -23.54 12.11
C GLN A 113 -3.70 -23.06 13.54
N GLY A 114 -4.41 -23.68 14.49
CA GLY A 114 -4.11 -23.58 15.92
C GLY A 114 -3.32 -24.82 16.33
N ILE A 115 -2.00 -24.69 16.45
CA ILE A 115 -1.10 -25.81 16.74
C ILE A 115 -1.10 -26.06 18.24
N LYS A 116 -1.52 -27.26 18.65
CA LYS A 116 -1.49 -27.66 20.07
C LYS A 116 -0.05 -27.73 20.57
N LYS A 117 0.19 -27.14 21.73
CA LYS A 117 1.46 -27.12 22.45
C LYS A 117 1.19 -27.40 23.94
N THR A 118 2.27 -27.67 24.67
CA THR A 118 2.23 -27.91 26.11
C THR A 118 3.23 -26.96 26.76
N ASP A 119 2.82 -26.27 27.83
CA ASP A 119 3.72 -25.40 28.58
C ASP A 119 4.69 -26.20 29.48
N SER A 120 5.59 -25.50 30.17
CA SER A 120 6.55 -26.12 31.08
C SER A 120 5.89 -26.78 32.30
N LYS A 121 4.60 -26.55 32.54
CA LYS A 121 3.80 -27.11 33.64
C LYS A 121 2.88 -28.24 33.18
N GLY A 122 2.95 -28.64 31.91
CA GLY A 122 2.09 -29.69 31.36
C GLY A 122 0.70 -29.23 30.91
N LYS A 123 0.37 -27.93 31.00
CA LYS A 123 -0.93 -27.40 30.58
C LYS A 123 -0.95 -27.26 29.05
N PRO A 124 -1.99 -27.80 28.36
CA PRO A 124 -2.12 -27.61 26.92
C PRO A 124 -2.54 -26.17 26.60
N TYR A 125 -2.00 -25.64 25.50
CA TYR A 125 -2.43 -24.38 24.88
C TYR A 125 -2.33 -24.51 23.35
N TYR A 126 -2.86 -23.54 22.62
CA TYR A 126 -2.74 -23.48 21.16
C TYR A 126 -1.93 -22.26 20.74
N LYS A 127 -1.16 -22.42 19.67
CA LYS A 127 -0.39 -21.36 19.05
C LYS A 127 -0.82 -21.19 17.59
N GLY A 128 -1.20 -19.98 17.20
CA GLY A 128 -1.63 -19.70 15.84
C GLY A 128 -0.48 -19.78 14.84
N SER A 129 -0.79 -20.29 13.65
CA SER A 129 0.06 -20.31 12.46
C SER A 129 -0.82 -19.94 11.26
N VAL A 130 -0.54 -18.81 10.64
CA VAL A 130 -1.32 -18.25 9.53
C VAL A 130 -0.38 -17.86 8.40
N SER A 131 -0.62 -18.38 7.20
CA SER A 131 0.20 -18.08 6.03
C SER A 131 -0.68 -17.73 4.83
N TYR A 132 -0.29 -16.69 4.12
CA TYR A 132 -1.04 -16.16 2.97
C TYR A 132 -0.11 -15.37 2.05
N THR A 133 -0.53 -15.18 0.80
CA THR A 133 0.16 -14.33 -0.17
C THR A 133 -0.76 -13.24 -0.65
N LEU A 134 -0.25 -12.01 -0.73
CA LEU A 134 -0.92 -10.89 -1.38
C LEU A 134 -0.27 -10.60 -2.73
N LYS A 135 -1.10 -10.27 -3.72
CA LYS A 135 -0.69 -9.81 -5.06
C LYS A 135 -1.37 -8.49 -5.36
N ILE A 136 -0.65 -7.58 -5.99
CA ILE A 136 -1.16 -6.32 -6.50
C ILE A 136 -1.06 -6.37 -8.01
N VAL A 137 -2.20 -6.31 -8.68
CA VAL A 137 -2.28 -6.41 -10.15
C VAL A 137 -2.93 -5.15 -10.73
N ASP A 138 -2.48 -4.72 -11.90
CA ASP A 138 -3.22 -3.71 -12.69
C ASP A 138 -4.35 -4.44 -13.45
N PRO A 139 -5.63 -4.18 -13.11
CA PRO A 139 -6.75 -4.90 -13.72
C PRO A 139 -6.93 -4.59 -15.21
N SER A 140 -6.34 -3.50 -15.74
CA SER A 140 -6.49 -3.15 -17.16
C SER A 140 -5.71 -4.07 -18.11
N ASN A 141 -4.61 -4.66 -17.63
CA ASN A 141 -3.70 -5.46 -18.46
C ASN A 141 -3.19 -6.74 -17.76
N GLY A 142 -3.58 -6.99 -16.51
CA GLY A 142 -3.20 -8.16 -15.72
C GLY A 142 -1.75 -8.16 -15.22
N THR A 143 -1.00 -7.07 -15.38
CA THR A 143 0.40 -7.00 -14.96
C THR A 143 0.53 -6.97 -13.44
N LEU A 144 1.58 -7.64 -12.94
CA LEU A 144 1.87 -7.71 -11.51
C LEU A 144 2.71 -6.49 -11.09
N LYS A 145 2.17 -5.67 -10.17
CA LYS A 145 2.91 -4.59 -9.51
C LYS A 145 3.76 -5.10 -8.36
N GLY A 146 3.26 -6.06 -7.60
CA GLY A 146 3.97 -6.62 -6.45
C GLY A 146 3.33 -7.88 -5.91
N THR A 147 4.14 -8.71 -5.24
CA THR A 147 3.67 -9.89 -4.53
C THR A 147 4.48 -10.09 -3.26
N GLN A 148 3.81 -10.50 -2.18
CA GLN A 148 4.47 -10.75 -0.91
C GLN A 148 3.78 -11.90 -0.18
N ALA A 149 4.58 -12.86 0.29
CA ALA A 149 4.14 -13.94 1.15
C ALA A 149 4.33 -13.53 2.62
N PHE A 150 3.36 -13.90 3.45
CA PHE A 150 3.35 -13.65 4.88
C PHE A 150 3.20 -14.98 5.61
N SER A 151 3.93 -15.12 6.72
CA SER A 151 3.78 -16.24 7.64
C SER A 151 3.84 -15.71 9.07
N HIS A 152 2.78 -15.93 9.82
CA HIS A 152 2.66 -15.56 11.23
C HIS A 152 2.63 -16.81 12.07
N GLU A 153 3.79 -17.19 12.59
CA GLU A 153 4.02 -18.34 13.42
C GLU A 153 5.19 -18.07 14.37
N GLY A 154 5.47 -18.97 15.31
CA GLY A 154 6.60 -18.76 16.22
C GLY A 154 6.46 -17.44 17.01
N LEU A 155 7.33 -16.46 16.79
CA LEU A 155 7.28 -15.20 17.53
C LEU A 155 6.05 -14.33 17.20
N THR A 156 5.51 -14.46 15.98
CA THR A 156 4.30 -13.74 15.53
C THR A 156 3.06 -14.63 15.56
N GLY A 157 3.14 -15.80 16.19
CA GLY A 157 1.98 -16.67 16.46
C GLY A 157 1.47 -16.45 17.89
N SER A 158 0.21 -16.03 18.02
CA SER A 158 -0.42 -15.75 19.30
C SER A 158 -0.95 -17.01 20.00
N ILE A 159 -1.06 -16.94 21.33
CA ILE A 159 -1.56 -18.04 22.18
C ILE A 159 -3.08 -17.90 22.42
N GLY A 160 -3.79 -19.01 22.35
CA GLY A 160 -5.20 -19.13 22.73
C GLY A 160 -5.49 -20.43 23.49
N ASP A 161 -6.62 -20.47 24.18
CA ASP A 161 -7.12 -21.66 24.88
C ASP A 161 -7.78 -22.65 23.89
N THR A 162 -8.20 -22.16 22.72
CA THR A 162 -8.72 -22.96 21.60
C THR A 162 -7.90 -22.75 20.32
N PRO A 163 -7.95 -23.68 19.33
CA PRO A 163 -7.29 -23.49 18.05
C PRO A 163 -7.71 -22.20 17.34
N GLU A 164 -9.01 -21.92 17.32
CA GLU A 164 -9.60 -20.77 16.61
C GLU A 164 -9.24 -19.45 17.28
N GLU A 165 -9.27 -19.39 18.61
CA GLU A 165 -8.84 -18.20 19.35
C GLU A 165 -7.37 -17.87 19.09
N ALA A 166 -6.50 -18.88 19.07
CA ALA A 166 -5.08 -18.71 18.76
C ALA A 166 -4.87 -18.16 17.34
N ILE A 167 -5.66 -18.64 16.37
CA ILE A 167 -5.67 -18.11 14.99
C ILE A 167 -6.12 -16.65 14.98
N ILE A 168 -7.27 -16.31 15.56
CA ILE A 168 -7.82 -14.94 15.52
C ILE A 168 -6.85 -13.93 16.15
N LYS A 169 -6.27 -14.25 17.30
CA LYS A 169 -5.25 -13.40 17.94
C LYS A 169 -3.97 -13.26 17.12
N THR A 170 -3.67 -14.22 16.25
CA THR A 170 -2.51 -14.15 15.35
C THR A 170 -2.75 -13.17 14.19
N LEU A 171 -4.00 -12.93 13.81
CA LEU A 171 -4.35 -12.03 12.71
C LEU A 171 -4.02 -10.55 12.99
N ASP A 172 -3.80 -10.17 14.25
CA ASP A 172 -3.31 -8.81 14.56
C ASP A 172 -1.92 -8.54 13.97
N TYR A 173 -1.08 -9.57 13.81
CA TYR A 173 0.19 -9.45 13.09
C TYR A 173 0.01 -9.29 11.58
N ALA A 174 -1.08 -9.81 11.01
CA ALA A 174 -1.42 -9.57 9.62
C ALA A 174 -1.75 -8.09 9.37
N LYS A 175 -2.47 -7.45 10.30
CA LYS A 175 -2.70 -6.00 10.29
C LYS A 175 -1.37 -5.23 10.35
N ILE A 176 -0.51 -5.52 11.33
CA ILE A 176 0.78 -4.83 11.51
C ILE A 176 1.67 -4.97 10.26
N SER A 177 1.66 -6.13 9.62
CA SER A 177 2.48 -6.39 8.41
C SER A 177 2.07 -5.54 7.21
N MET A 178 0.88 -4.90 7.24
CA MET A 178 0.45 -4.05 6.15
C MET A 178 1.21 -2.73 6.08
N ASP A 179 1.84 -2.28 7.16
CA ASP A 179 2.65 -1.07 7.17
C ASP A 179 3.80 -1.17 6.14
N ASP A 180 4.55 -2.26 6.19
CA ASP A 180 5.65 -2.51 5.24
C ASP A 180 5.11 -2.82 3.84
N PHE A 181 4.10 -3.68 3.73
CA PHE A 181 3.48 -4.01 2.44
C PHE A 181 3.01 -2.75 1.69
N VAL A 182 2.35 -1.83 2.38
CA VAL A 182 1.87 -0.58 1.79
C VAL A 182 3.02 0.36 1.49
N ASN A 183 4.00 0.52 2.39
CA ASN A 183 5.16 1.38 2.15
C ASN A 183 6.00 0.93 0.95
N GLU A 184 6.07 -0.36 0.69
CA GLU A 184 6.84 -0.93 -0.42
C GLU A 184 6.17 -0.73 -1.77
N ASN A 185 4.86 -1.01 -1.82
CA ASN A 185 4.12 -1.05 -3.06
C ASN A 185 3.47 0.29 -3.40
N PHE A 186 3.20 1.13 -2.41
CA PHE A 186 2.57 2.44 -2.56
C PHE A 186 3.48 3.54 -2.01
N LYS A 187 4.70 3.60 -2.55
CA LYS A 187 5.71 4.58 -2.17
C LYS A 187 5.22 6.00 -2.40
N ILE A 188 5.63 6.91 -1.51
CA ILE A 188 5.37 8.34 -1.66
C ILE A 188 6.64 9.05 -2.03
N GLN A 189 6.48 9.92 -3.01
CA GLN A 189 7.47 10.89 -3.40
C GLN A 189 7.01 12.31 -3.06
N GLY A 190 7.94 13.14 -2.62
CA GLY A 190 7.77 14.57 -2.40
C GLY A 190 9.11 15.29 -2.52
N THR A 191 9.19 16.48 -1.94
CA THR A 191 10.40 17.30 -1.92
C THR A 191 10.69 17.91 -0.55
N ILE A 192 11.96 18.20 -0.28
CA ILE A 192 12.34 19.12 0.78
C ILE A 192 12.08 20.54 0.27
N VAL A 193 11.26 21.31 0.98
CA VAL A 193 10.90 22.68 0.57
C VAL A 193 11.72 23.75 1.28
N GLN A 194 12.24 23.46 2.48
CA GLN A 194 13.02 24.43 3.24
C GLN A 194 13.84 23.72 4.33
N VAL A 195 15.07 24.19 4.57
CA VAL A 195 15.84 23.84 5.78
C VAL A 195 15.36 24.72 6.94
N GLU A 196 14.92 24.10 8.03
CA GLU A 196 14.38 24.80 9.19
C GLU A 196 15.49 25.17 10.17
N SER A 197 16.35 24.20 10.54
CA SER A 197 17.49 24.46 11.42
C SER A 197 18.77 23.80 10.96
N THR A 198 19.89 24.35 11.41
CA THR A 198 21.24 23.91 11.06
C THR A 198 22.13 23.79 12.28
N LYS A 199 23.17 22.97 12.18
CA LYS A 199 24.24 22.86 13.18
C LYS A 199 25.56 22.64 12.46
N LYS A 200 26.52 23.54 12.65
CA LYS A 200 27.84 23.50 11.97
C LYS A 200 27.71 23.31 10.45
N ASP A 201 26.88 24.14 9.80
CA ASP A 201 26.58 24.05 8.36
C ASP A 201 25.93 22.73 7.89
N LYS A 202 25.41 21.91 8.81
CA LYS A 202 24.64 20.70 8.48
C LYS A 202 23.15 20.94 8.71
N ALA A 203 22.31 20.63 7.74
CA ALA A 203 20.87 20.60 7.94
C ALA A 203 20.53 19.63 9.08
N GLN A 204 19.74 20.08 10.06
CA GLN A 204 19.28 19.26 11.19
C GLN A 204 17.81 18.90 11.04
N THR A 205 17.01 19.84 10.56
CA THR A 205 15.57 19.69 10.34
C THR A 205 15.17 20.38 9.05
N VAL A 206 14.15 19.82 8.40
CA VAL A 206 13.66 20.29 7.11
C VAL A 206 12.14 20.18 7.05
N TYR A 207 11.51 21.11 6.33
CA TYR A 207 10.10 21.00 5.94
C TYR A 207 9.99 20.24 4.61
N VAL A 208 8.98 19.39 4.50
CA VAL A 208 8.67 18.62 3.28
C VAL A 208 7.23 18.88 2.83
N ASP A 209 6.95 18.77 1.54
CA ASP A 209 5.64 18.99 0.90
C ASP A 209 4.65 17.80 1.00
N LEU A 210 4.81 16.97 2.03
CA LEU A 210 3.96 15.82 2.30
C LEU A 210 3.38 15.93 3.70
N GLY A 211 2.11 15.56 3.86
CA GLY A 211 1.40 15.58 5.14
C GLY A 211 0.31 14.52 5.22
N THR A 212 -0.69 14.72 6.09
CA THR A 212 -1.73 13.69 6.34
C THR A 212 -2.55 13.33 5.11
N LYS A 213 -2.72 14.24 4.13
CA LYS A 213 -3.39 13.95 2.84
C LYS A 213 -2.66 12.90 2.03
N ARG A 214 -1.36 12.73 2.25
CA ARG A 214 -0.54 11.68 1.62
C ARG A 214 -0.36 10.47 2.56
N GLY A 215 -1.05 10.40 3.69
CA GLY A 215 -0.83 9.33 4.67
C GLY A 215 0.55 9.40 5.31
N ILE A 216 1.13 10.60 5.45
CA ILE A 216 2.34 10.75 6.26
C ILE A 216 1.97 10.65 7.74
N GLN A 217 2.73 9.83 8.45
CA GLN A 217 2.63 9.64 9.88
C GLN A 217 3.96 10.00 10.58
N LYS A 218 3.91 10.27 11.88
CA LYS A 218 5.11 10.47 12.69
C LYS A 218 5.98 9.21 12.64
N GLY A 219 7.29 9.38 12.55
CA GLY A 219 8.24 8.27 12.42
C GLY A 219 8.46 7.81 10.97
N GLN A 220 7.62 8.22 10.01
CA GLN A 220 7.82 7.91 8.58
C GLN A 220 9.25 8.27 8.15
N LYS A 221 9.89 7.30 7.49
CA LYS A 221 11.27 7.43 7.02
C LYS A 221 11.29 7.76 5.52
N PHE A 222 12.25 8.61 5.13
CA PHE A 222 12.52 8.94 3.73
C PHE A 222 14.01 8.79 3.41
N THR A 223 14.29 8.43 2.16
CA THR A 223 15.60 8.66 1.54
C THR A 223 15.53 9.93 0.70
N VAL A 224 16.57 10.76 0.79
CA VAL A 224 16.72 12.02 0.05
C VAL A 224 17.62 11.79 -1.16
N TYR A 225 17.18 12.29 -2.31
CA TYR A 225 17.85 12.18 -3.59
C TYR A 225 18.04 13.56 -4.24
N ILE A 226 19.04 13.64 -5.10
CA ILE A 226 19.16 14.66 -6.14
C ILE A 226 19.11 13.99 -7.50
N GLU A 227 18.58 14.69 -8.49
CA GLU A 227 18.69 14.28 -9.89
C GLU A 227 20.12 14.54 -10.40
N MET A 228 20.60 13.61 -11.22
CA MET A 228 21.87 13.66 -11.92
C MET A 228 21.65 13.24 -13.37
N ASP A 229 22.19 14.02 -14.30
CA ASP A 229 22.31 13.60 -15.69
C ASP A 229 23.54 12.70 -15.83
N ILE A 230 23.33 11.47 -16.28
CA ILE A 230 24.39 10.53 -16.65
C ILE A 230 24.17 10.18 -18.12
N ALA A 231 24.99 10.76 -19.00
CA ALA A 231 24.95 10.52 -20.45
C ALA A 231 23.57 10.78 -21.10
N GLY A 232 22.84 11.79 -20.62
CA GLY A 232 21.52 12.18 -21.09
C GLY A 232 20.36 11.49 -20.35
N GLU A 233 20.64 10.60 -19.40
CA GLU A 233 19.64 9.90 -18.60
C GLU A 233 19.57 10.48 -17.16
N LEU A 234 18.38 10.92 -16.76
CA LEU A 234 18.14 11.40 -15.40
C LEU A 234 18.12 10.24 -14.40
N SER A 235 19.13 10.22 -13.54
CA SER A 235 19.33 9.26 -12.46
C SER A 235 19.14 9.91 -11.09
N LEU A 236 18.76 9.12 -10.08
CA LEU A 236 18.65 9.59 -8.69
C LEU A 236 19.88 9.16 -7.87
N LYS A 237 20.54 10.12 -7.22
CA LYS A 237 21.64 9.86 -6.27
C LYS A 237 21.17 10.09 -4.84
N GLU A 238 21.25 9.05 -3.99
CA GLU A 238 20.99 9.19 -2.55
C GLU A 238 22.02 10.13 -1.93
N ILE A 239 21.55 11.15 -1.21
CA ILE A 239 22.40 12.10 -0.48
C ILE A 239 22.07 12.21 1.00
N GLY A 240 20.94 11.65 1.45
CA GLY A 240 20.56 11.77 2.85
C GLY A 240 19.34 10.95 3.23
N ARG A 241 18.95 11.06 4.49
CA ARG A 241 17.80 10.37 5.08
C ARG A 241 17.09 11.26 6.08
N LEU A 242 15.77 11.13 6.13
CA LEU A 242 14.91 11.90 7.01
C LEU A 242 14.01 10.98 7.83
N ASN A 243 13.64 11.44 9.03
CA ASN A 243 12.57 10.87 9.84
C ASN A 243 11.55 11.98 10.14
N VAL A 244 10.26 11.72 9.91
CA VAL A 244 9.19 12.67 10.25
C VAL A 244 9.10 12.82 11.77
N LYS A 245 9.35 14.04 12.25
CA LYS A 245 9.20 14.41 13.66
C LYS A 245 7.76 14.75 13.98
N GLU A 246 7.12 15.49 13.08
CA GLU A 246 5.77 16.02 13.26
C GLU A 246 5.08 16.21 11.90
N VAL A 247 3.78 15.93 11.85
CA VAL A 247 2.92 16.22 10.71
C VAL A 247 2.15 17.49 11.02
N LEU A 248 2.43 18.56 10.28
CA LEU A 248 1.96 19.91 10.60
C LEU A 248 0.60 20.20 9.97
N SER A 249 0.34 19.62 8.80
CA SER A 249 -0.92 19.80 8.07
C SER A 249 -1.16 18.68 7.06
N GLY A 250 -2.23 18.82 6.27
CA GLY A 250 -2.51 17.92 5.14
C GLY A 250 -1.37 17.82 4.13
N ALA A 251 -0.58 18.88 3.95
CA ALA A 251 0.42 18.99 2.90
C ALA A 251 1.84 19.30 3.42
N ARG A 252 2.07 19.27 4.74
CA ARG A 252 3.37 19.64 5.31
C ARG A 252 3.74 18.80 6.53
N SER A 253 5.02 18.45 6.60
CA SER A 253 5.64 17.77 7.73
C SER A 253 7.00 18.36 8.06
N LEU A 254 7.37 18.33 9.33
CA LEU A 254 8.72 18.61 9.82
C LEU A 254 9.47 17.30 9.98
N CYS A 255 10.65 17.22 9.37
CA CYS A 255 11.52 16.05 9.46
C CYS A 255 12.85 16.40 10.12
N SER A 256 13.41 15.46 10.89
CA SER A 256 14.83 15.49 11.24
C SER A 256 15.69 14.79 10.20
N VAL A 257 16.85 15.36 9.92
CA VAL A 257 17.89 14.75 9.10
C VAL A 257 18.63 13.70 9.93
N SER A 258 18.51 12.43 9.54
CA SER A 258 19.21 11.31 10.19
C SER A 258 20.53 10.95 9.50
N LYS A 259 20.70 11.33 8.24
CA LYS A 259 21.95 11.17 7.47
C LYS A 259 22.02 12.25 6.38
N GLY A 260 23.23 12.71 6.06
CA GLY A 260 23.46 13.55 4.88
C GLY A 260 23.26 15.06 5.08
N GLY A 261 23.38 15.56 6.32
CA GLY A 261 23.06 16.97 6.62
C GLY A 261 23.97 17.98 5.90
N GLU A 262 25.23 17.62 5.62
CA GLU A 262 26.13 18.47 4.82
C GLU A 262 25.72 18.48 3.35
N GLU A 263 25.43 17.30 2.79
CA GLU A 263 25.04 17.12 1.39
C GLU A 263 23.69 17.77 1.08
N ILE A 264 22.72 17.63 1.98
CA ILE A 264 21.41 18.30 1.87
C ILE A 264 21.59 19.82 1.93
N MET A 265 22.41 20.31 2.87
CA MET A 265 22.67 21.76 2.98
C MET A 265 23.34 22.29 1.71
N ARG A 266 24.37 21.60 1.21
CA ARG A 266 25.07 21.97 -0.01
C ARG A 266 24.13 22.00 -1.22
N ALA A 267 23.35 20.93 -1.42
CA ALA A 267 22.36 20.87 -2.51
C ALA A 267 21.29 21.96 -2.39
N THR A 268 20.89 22.34 -1.18
CA THR A 268 19.97 23.47 -0.94
C THR A 268 20.61 24.79 -1.36
N LYS A 269 21.87 25.05 -0.97
CA LYS A 269 22.63 26.26 -1.36
C LYS A 269 22.88 26.34 -2.87
N GLU A 270 22.98 25.20 -3.54
CA GLU A 270 23.07 25.08 -5.01
C GLU A 270 21.70 25.12 -5.71
N GLU A 271 20.61 25.38 -4.98
CA GLU A 271 19.23 25.43 -5.48
C GLU A 271 18.80 24.14 -6.22
N ARG A 272 19.40 23.00 -5.86
CA ARG A 272 19.04 21.70 -6.43
C ARG A 272 17.71 21.22 -5.85
N LYS A 273 16.88 20.62 -6.71
CA LYS A 273 15.66 19.92 -6.28
C LYS A 273 16.03 18.70 -5.42
N LEU A 274 15.52 18.68 -4.20
CA LEU A 274 15.72 17.61 -3.21
C LEU A 274 14.49 16.71 -3.17
N ILE A 275 14.58 15.54 -3.79
CA ILE A 275 13.48 14.58 -3.87
C ILE A 275 13.52 13.66 -2.65
N ILE A 276 12.38 13.38 -2.06
CA ILE A 276 12.26 12.40 -0.97
C ILE A 276 11.37 11.24 -1.40
N ILE A 277 11.77 10.02 -1.06
CA ILE A 277 10.98 8.81 -1.34
C ILE A 277 10.85 7.99 -0.06
N SER A 278 9.63 7.57 0.27
CA SER A 278 9.35 6.78 1.46
C SER A 278 10.12 5.46 1.43
N ARG A 279 10.58 5.00 2.60
CA ARG A 279 11.32 3.75 2.77
C ARG A 279 10.74 2.92 3.91
N LYS A 280 10.96 1.61 3.87
CA LYS A 280 10.53 0.66 4.90
C LYS A 280 11.04 1.05 6.28
N ASP A 281 10.27 0.69 7.31
CA ASP A 281 10.76 0.68 8.66
C ASP A 281 11.45 -0.66 8.91
N THR A 282 12.77 -0.70 9.08
CA THR A 282 13.53 -1.96 9.15
C THR A 282 13.28 -2.77 10.44
N PHE A 283 12.19 -2.54 11.16
CA PHE A 283 11.97 -3.08 12.51
C PHE A 283 11.46 -4.53 12.53
N LEU A 284 10.90 -5.04 11.43
CA LEU A 284 10.27 -6.37 11.38
C LEU A 284 10.87 -7.32 10.32
N SER A 285 12.05 -7.03 9.76
CA SER A 285 12.79 -8.03 8.98
C SER A 285 13.45 -9.05 9.92
N LEU A 286 12.65 -9.97 10.46
CA LEU A 286 13.09 -11.19 11.16
C LEU A 286 12.49 -12.41 10.49
#